data_AF-A0A9D1Y7Q9-F1
#
_entry.id   AF-A0A9D1Y7Q9-F1
#
_cell.length_a   1.000
_cell.length_b   1.000
_cell.length_c   1.000
_cell.angle_alpha   90.00
_cell.angle_beta   90.00
_cell.angle_gamma   90.00
#
_symmetry.space_group_name_H-M   'P 1'
#
loop_
_entity.id
_entity.type
_entity.pdbx_description
1 polymer ?
#
loop_
_entity_poly.entity_id
_entity_poly.type
_entity_poly.pdbx_seq_one_letter_code
_entity_poly.pdbx_strand_id
1 'polypeptide(L)'
;MTRWKKLNRFQQVLFLFQAVLLVVFSVLYPIFTRQTGVSYRGALLLRSVQGENIVYSGKVDGTPVSLTVSPDQTLVFQAGESIPVSYTVTEDSTAVPEGNDMSEVLTGVEVRRDGEILFRGGWFLDGSFDYLVDQDSGTLRPTLSISVDGIQYDADGQPVEPSLEPDASEVLNLVFSPALVHRGVPWAYWIGTFLVVANAVAMLYADELFRFNLRFQIRDPERAEPSEWELSSRYVGWIVLAVSAAVVYILGLTELA
;
A
#
# COMPACT_ATOMS: atom_id res chain seq x y z
N MET A 1 29.29 27.80 -3.53
CA MET A 1 30.53 27.07 -3.17
C MET A 1 31.29 27.62 -1.95
N THR A 2 31.08 28.87 -1.51
CA THR A 2 31.79 29.47 -0.34
C THR A 2 31.30 28.97 1.02
N ARG A 3 30.02 28.60 1.16
CA ARG A 3 29.44 28.09 2.42
C ARG A 3 29.84 26.64 2.75
N TRP A 4 29.97 25.78 1.74
CA TRP A 4 30.42 24.39 1.91
C TRP A 4 31.80 24.27 2.58
N LYS A 5 32.72 25.18 2.23
CA LYS A 5 34.08 25.21 2.83
C LYS A 5 34.10 25.65 4.29
N LYS A 6 33.00 26.23 4.81
CA LYS A 6 32.86 26.60 6.23
C LYS A 6 32.29 25.47 7.09
N LEU A 7 31.75 24.42 6.46
CA LEU A 7 31.22 23.27 7.19
C LEU A 7 32.36 22.43 7.77
N ASN A 8 32.20 21.99 9.02
CA ASN A 8 33.11 21.02 9.62
C ASN A 8 32.98 19.66 8.92
N ARG A 9 34.02 18.81 9.00
CA ARG A 9 34.06 17.46 8.42
C ARG A 9 32.81 16.64 8.78
N PHE A 10 32.34 16.73 10.02
CA PHE A 10 31.11 16.05 10.45
C PHE A 10 29.88 16.49 9.63
N GLN A 11 29.66 17.80 9.49
CA GLN A 11 28.53 18.34 8.73
C GLN A 11 28.62 17.95 7.25
N GLN A 12 29.82 17.95 6.68
CA GLN A 12 30.02 17.51 5.29
C GLN A 12 29.67 16.03 5.09
N VAL A 13 30.09 15.16 6.03
CA VAL A 13 29.74 13.73 5.99
C VAL A 13 28.23 13.53 6.14
N LEU A 14 27.59 14.20 7.10
CA LEU A 14 26.16 14.10 7.32
C LEU A 14 25.35 14.62 6.11
N PHE A 15 25.77 15.74 5.52
CA PHE A 15 25.16 16.28 4.31
C PHE A 15 25.32 15.34 3.12
N LEU A 16 26.51 14.77 2.92
CA LEU A 16 26.75 13.76 1.87
C LEU A 16 25.86 12.53 2.08
N PHE A 17 25.76 12.05 3.32
CA PHE A 17 24.89 10.93 3.68
C PHE A 17 23.42 11.22 3.32
N GLN A 18 22.91 12.40 3.66
CA GLN A 18 21.53 12.78 3.31
C GLN A 18 21.33 12.96 1.80
N ALA A 19 22.33 13.45 1.08
CA ALA A 19 22.27 13.54 -0.38
C ALA A 19 22.22 12.15 -1.02
N VAL A 20 23.03 11.20 -0.54
CA VAL A 20 22.98 9.80 -0.97
C VAL A 20 21.63 9.19 -0.64
N LEU A 21 21.12 9.41 0.57
CA LEU A 21 19.80 8.95 1.02
C LEU A 21 18.70 9.42 0.07
N LEU A 22 18.66 10.72 -0.24
CA LEU A 22 17.70 11.30 -1.18
C LEU A 22 17.79 10.63 -2.55
N VAL A 23 18.99 10.52 -3.12
CA VAL A 23 19.20 9.89 -4.45
C VAL A 23 18.72 8.44 -4.45
N VAL A 24 19.08 7.67 -3.43
CA VAL A 24 18.66 6.26 -3.30
C VAL A 24 17.14 6.16 -3.26
N PHE A 25 16.46 6.92 -2.41
CA PHE A 25 15.01 6.85 -2.30
C PHE A 25 14.28 7.43 -3.53
N SER A 26 14.82 8.45 -4.19
CA SER A 26 14.29 8.94 -5.47
C SER A 26 14.35 7.89 -6.58
N VAL A 27 15.28 6.92 -6.51
CA VAL A 27 15.34 5.78 -7.43
C VAL A 27 14.47 4.62 -6.95
N LEU A 28 14.44 4.31 -5.66
CA LEU A 28 13.66 3.20 -5.13
C LEU A 28 12.15 3.41 -5.25
N TYR A 29 11.63 4.58 -4.87
CA TYR A 29 10.19 4.86 -4.93
C TYR A 29 9.55 4.57 -6.30
N PRO A 30 10.07 5.08 -7.43
CA PRO A 30 9.49 4.77 -8.75
C PRO A 30 9.66 3.30 -9.17
N ILE A 31 10.64 2.57 -8.63
CA ILE A 31 10.76 1.12 -8.88
C ILE A 31 9.64 0.37 -8.16
N PHE A 32 9.41 0.67 -6.89
CA PHE A 32 8.39 0.00 -6.07
C PHE A 32 6.96 0.40 -6.47
N THR A 33 6.70 1.65 -6.85
CA THR A 33 5.37 2.07 -7.30
C THR A 33 4.98 1.47 -8.66
N ARG A 34 5.96 1.05 -9.47
CA ARG A 34 5.71 0.33 -10.72
C ARG A 34 5.38 -1.15 -10.50
N GLN A 35 5.77 -1.71 -9.36
CA GLN A 35 5.46 -3.09 -8.99
C GLN A 35 4.05 -3.13 -8.40
N THR A 36 3.06 -3.11 -9.28
CA THR A 36 1.66 -3.26 -8.91
C THR A 36 1.31 -4.71 -8.67
N GLY A 37 0.38 -4.94 -7.76
CA GLY A 37 -0.08 -6.26 -7.37
C GLY A 37 -1.43 -6.20 -6.68
N VAL A 38 -1.90 -7.34 -6.22
CA VAL A 38 -3.11 -7.43 -5.40
C VAL A 38 -2.70 -7.77 -3.97
N SER A 39 -3.33 -7.13 -3.00
CA SER A 39 -3.22 -7.52 -1.59
C SER A 39 -4.06 -8.77 -1.37
N TYR A 40 -3.44 -9.89 -1.00
CA TYR A 40 -4.10 -11.16 -0.76
C TYR A 40 -3.61 -11.75 0.56
N ARG A 41 -4.54 -11.94 1.52
CA ARG A 41 -4.27 -12.49 2.86
C ARG A 41 -3.05 -11.85 3.53
N GLY A 42 -2.94 -10.52 3.46
CA GLY A 42 -1.84 -9.74 4.07
C GLY A 42 -0.52 -9.74 3.29
N ALA A 43 -0.43 -10.45 2.17
CA ALA A 43 0.73 -10.44 1.28
C ALA A 43 0.44 -9.67 -0.02
N LEU A 44 1.48 -9.11 -0.62
CA LEU A 44 1.39 -8.48 -1.95
C LEU A 44 1.72 -9.52 -3.02
N LEU A 45 0.73 -9.89 -3.84
CA LEU A 45 0.92 -10.73 -5.01
C LEU A 45 1.23 -9.84 -6.22
N LEU A 46 2.46 -9.91 -6.72
CA LEU A 46 2.93 -9.08 -7.81
C LEU A 46 2.28 -9.49 -9.13
N ARG A 47 1.82 -8.50 -9.89
CA ARG A 47 1.21 -8.69 -11.21
C ARG A 47 2.27 -8.97 -12.26
N SER A 48 2.04 -10.00 -13.08
CA SER A 48 2.87 -10.36 -14.23
C SER A 48 1.97 -10.74 -15.40
N VAL A 49 2.27 -10.25 -16.60
CA VAL A 49 1.52 -10.62 -17.82
C VAL A 49 2.24 -11.77 -18.50
N GLN A 50 1.55 -12.91 -18.64
CA GLN A 50 2.06 -14.12 -19.30
C GLN A 50 1.16 -14.47 -20.49
N GLY A 51 1.56 -14.02 -21.69
CA GLY A 51 0.72 -14.16 -22.87
C GLY A 51 -0.55 -13.31 -22.74
N GLU A 52 -1.71 -13.96 -22.82
CA GLU A 52 -3.02 -13.31 -22.61
C GLU A 52 -3.48 -13.35 -21.15
N ASN A 53 -2.77 -14.11 -20.29
CA ASN A 53 -3.13 -14.29 -18.90
C ASN A 53 -2.43 -13.27 -18.00
N ILE A 54 -3.10 -12.89 -16.92
CA ILE A 54 -2.51 -12.08 -15.85
C ILE A 54 -2.27 -12.99 -14.66
N VAL A 55 -1.01 -13.10 -14.23
CA VAL A 55 -0.59 -13.90 -13.08
C VAL A 55 -0.24 -12.99 -11.92
N TYR A 56 -0.92 -13.15 -10.79
CA TYR A 56 -0.55 -12.54 -9.52
C TYR A 56 0.18 -13.59 -8.68
N SER A 57 1.43 -13.33 -8.31
CA SER A 57 2.26 -14.30 -7.60
C SER A 57 3.02 -13.70 -6.43
N GLY A 58 3.19 -14.48 -5.38
CA GLY A 58 3.88 -14.04 -4.17
C GLY A 58 3.94 -15.14 -3.13
N LYS A 59 4.20 -14.76 -1.87
CA LYS A 59 4.23 -15.70 -0.74
C LYS A 59 3.28 -15.22 0.35
N VAL A 60 2.33 -16.07 0.71
CA VAL A 60 1.42 -15.89 1.85
C VAL A 60 1.89 -16.84 2.95
N ASP A 61 2.28 -16.31 4.11
CA ASP A 61 2.81 -17.10 5.24
C ASP A 61 3.93 -18.09 4.85
N GLY A 62 4.78 -17.69 3.91
CA GLY A 62 5.88 -18.50 3.38
C GLY A 62 5.48 -19.50 2.28
N THR A 63 4.20 -19.75 2.10
CA THR A 63 3.65 -20.60 1.02
C THR A 63 3.58 -19.80 -0.28
N PRO A 64 4.16 -20.28 -1.39
CA PRO A 64 4.04 -19.58 -2.67
C PRO A 64 2.60 -19.69 -3.16
N VAL A 65 1.99 -18.57 -3.53
CA VAL A 65 0.62 -18.51 -4.05
C VAL A 65 0.65 -17.89 -5.43
N SER A 66 -0.12 -18.46 -6.36
CA SER A 66 -0.35 -17.90 -7.69
C SER A 66 -1.83 -17.90 -8.03
N LEU A 67 -2.30 -16.75 -8.52
CA LEU A 67 -3.63 -16.51 -9.06
C LEU A 67 -3.46 -16.16 -10.54
N THR A 68 -3.96 -17.00 -11.43
CA THR A 68 -3.88 -16.78 -12.88
C THR A 68 -5.26 -16.45 -13.41
N VAL A 69 -5.44 -15.22 -13.89
CA VAL A 69 -6.68 -14.75 -14.51
C VAL A 69 -6.51 -14.83 -16.03
N SER A 70 -7.42 -15.56 -16.67
CA SER A 70 -7.49 -15.72 -18.11
C SER A 70 -8.55 -14.77 -18.72
N PRO A 71 -8.45 -14.43 -20.02
CA PRO A 71 -9.41 -13.52 -20.68
C PRO A 71 -10.86 -14.02 -20.71
N ASP A 72 -11.06 -15.32 -20.60
CA ASP A 72 -12.35 -16.01 -20.58
C ASP A 72 -13.03 -15.98 -19.20
N GLN A 73 -12.57 -15.11 -18.30
CA GLN A 73 -13.06 -15.00 -16.92
C GLN A 73 -12.82 -16.27 -16.07
N THR A 74 -11.83 -17.07 -16.45
CA THR A 74 -11.34 -18.19 -15.65
C THR A 74 -10.21 -17.72 -14.73
N LEU A 75 -10.32 -18.01 -13.43
CA LEU A 75 -9.28 -17.82 -12.43
C LEU A 75 -8.74 -19.18 -11.98
N VAL A 76 -7.43 -19.40 -12.08
CA VAL A 76 -6.77 -20.58 -11.52
C VAL A 76 -5.99 -20.19 -10.27
N PHE A 77 -6.33 -20.84 -9.16
CA PHE A 77 -5.65 -20.70 -7.88
C PHE A 77 -4.72 -21.88 -7.62
N GLN A 78 -3.51 -21.60 -7.15
CA GLN A 78 -2.56 -22.62 -6.70
C GLN A 78 -1.77 -22.12 -5.50
N ALA A 79 -1.68 -22.96 -4.46
CA ALA A 79 -0.90 -22.70 -3.26
C ALA A 79 0.15 -23.80 -3.05
N GLY A 80 1.43 -23.45 -3.08
CA GLY A 80 2.50 -24.42 -2.93
C GLY A 80 2.50 -25.44 -4.07
N GLU A 81 2.54 -26.71 -3.68
CA GLU A 81 2.43 -27.86 -4.58
C GLU A 81 1.00 -28.43 -4.59
N SER A 82 0.00 -27.66 -4.14
CA SER A 82 -1.39 -28.09 -4.20
C SER A 82 -1.83 -28.30 -5.65
N ILE A 83 -2.85 -29.14 -5.82
CA ILE A 83 -3.55 -29.26 -7.09
C ILE A 83 -4.16 -27.89 -7.42
N PRO A 84 -3.96 -27.35 -8.63
CA PRO A 84 -4.60 -26.11 -9.04
C PRO A 84 -6.13 -26.24 -9.04
N VAL A 85 -6.81 -25.26 -8.45
CA VAL A 85 -8.28 -25.17 -8.43
C VAL A 85 -8.70 -24.13 -9.46
N SER A 86 -9.68 -24.47 -10.29
CA SER A 86 -10.18 -23.57 -11.33
C SER A 86 -11.52 -22.97 -10.92
N TYR A 87 -11.64 -21.66 -11.08
CA TYR A 87 -12.88 -20.93 -10.95
C TYR A 87 -13.29 -20.36 -12.30
N THR A 88 -14.54 -20.55 -12.68
CA THR A 88 -15.11 -19.95 -13.89
C THR A 88 -16.22 -19.03 -13.48
N VAL A 89 -16.16 -17.79 -13.97
CA VAL A 89 -17.22 -16.80 -13.80
C VAL A 89 -18.01 -16.71 -15.10
N THR A 90 -19.33 -16.66 -14.99
CA THR A 90 -20.23 -16.48 -16.13
C THR A 90 -21.28 -15.44 -15.78
N GLU A 91 -21.43 -14.43 -16.63
CA GLU A 91 -22.53 -13.48 -16.52
C GLU A 91 -23.84 -14.15 -16.96
N ASP A 92 -24.84 -14.13 -16.08
CA ASP A 92 -26.18 -14.67 -16.31
C ASP A 92 -27.21 -13.72 -15.72
N SER A 93 -27.89 -12.97 -16.58
CA SER A 93 -28.93 -12.02 -16.16
C SER A 93 -30.08 -12.67 -15.37
N THR A 94 -30.29 -13.98 -15.51
CA THR A 94 -31.32 -14.71 -14.74
C THR A 94 -30.91 -15.02 -13.31
N ALA A 95 -29.63 -14.82 -12.97
CA ALA A 95 -29.13 -14.94 -11.59
C ALA A 95 -29.51 -13.74 -10.71
N VAL A 96 -29.97 -12.62 -11.30
CA VAL A 96 -30.45 -11.46 -10.54
C VAL A 96 -31.77 -11.84 -9.83
N PRO A 97 -31.86 -11.68 -8.50
CA PRO A 97 -33.07 -12.02 -7.76
C PRO A 97 -34.27 -11.16 -8.20
N GLU A 98 -35.40 -11.80 -8.51
CA GLU A 98 -36.63 -11.10 -8.89
C GLU A 98 -37.22 -10.33 -7.69
N GLY A 99 -37.59 -9.06 -7.90
CA GLY A 99 -38.25 -8.25 -6.88
C GLY A 99 -37.32 -7.58 -5.87
N ASN A 100 -36.00 -7.61 -6.09
CA ASN A 100 -35.05 -6.81 -5.30
C ASN A 100 -35.04 -5.35 -5.79
N ASP A 101 -35.03 -4.38 -4.87
CA ASP A 101 -34.97 -2.94 -5.20
C ASP A 101 -33.72 -2.56 -6.01
N MET A 102 -32.66 -3.38 -5.95
CA MET A 102 -31.41 -3.22 -6.70
C MET A 102 -31.36 -3.99 -8.03
N SER A 103 -32.44 -4.68 -8.44
CA SER A 103 -32.43 -5.56 -9.63
C SER A 103 -31.99 -4.85 -10.92
N GLU A 104 -32.25 -3.55 -11.04
CA GLU A 104 -31.89 -2.75 -12.23
C GLU A 104 -30.40 -2.42 -12.31
N VAL A 105 -29.67 -2.49 -11.20
CA VAL A 105 -28.24 -2.14 -11.11
C VAL A 105 -27.33 -3.36 -10.90
N LEU A 106 -27.90 -4.52 -10.57
CA LEU A 106 -27.16 -5.76 -10.35
C LEU A 106 -26.76 -6.44 -11.68
N THR A 107 -25.52 -6.90 -11.75
CA THR A 107 -25.06 -7.82 -12.79
C THR A 107 -25.23 -9.24 -12.28
N GLY A 108 -26.06 -10.04 -12.94
CA GLY A 108 -26.24 -11.45 -12.57
C GLY A 108 -24.99 -12.26 -12.92
N VAL A 109 -24.46 -13.00 -11.96
CA VAL A 109 -23.24 -13.79 -12.10
C VAL A 109 -23.39 -15.18 -11.50
N GLU A 110 -22.70 -16.13 -12.10
CA GLU A 110 -22.51 -17.48 -11.57
C GLU A 110 -21.01 -17.77 -11.45
N VAL A 111 -20.57 -18.13 -10.25
CA VAL A 111 -19.19 -18.54 -9.95
C VAL A 111 -19.18 -20.04 -9.74
N ARG A 112 -18.39 -20.75 -10.54
CA ARG A 112 -18.20 -22.21 -10.42
C ARG A 112 -16.79 -22.54 -9.97
N ARG A 113 -16.63 -23.47 -9.03
CA ARG A 113 -15.36 -24.06 -8.59
C ARG A 113 -15.26 -25.48 -9.15
N ASP A 114 -14.27 -25.74 -10.00
CA ASP A 114 -14.05 -27.03 -10.68
C ASP A 114 -15.34 -27.62 -11.32
N GLY A 115 -16.24 -26.74 -11.77
CA GLY A 115 -17.53 -27.09 -12.39
C GLY A 115 -18.73 -27.14 -11.43
N GLU A 116 -18.52 -27.09 -10.11
CA GLU A 116 -19.59 -27.01 -9.11
C GLU A 116 -19.98 -25.56 -8.85
N ILE A 117 -21.27 -25.27 -8.67
CA ILE A 117 -21.76 -23.91 -8.41
C ILE A 117 -21.36 -23.51 -6.98
N LEU A 118 -20.50 -22.51 -6.86
CA LEU A 118 -20.08 -21.92 -5.59
C LEU A 118 -21.01 -20.76 -5.21
N PHE A 119 -21.42 -19.95 -6.18
CA PHE A 119 -22.31 -18.82 -5.98
C PHE A 119 -23.11 -18.52 -7.25
N ARG A 120 -24.38 -18.12 -7.07
CA ARG A 120 -25.21 -17.58 -8.14
C ARG A 120 -26.09 -16.46 -7.57
N GLY A 121 -26.04 -15.29 -8.18
CA GLY A 121 -26.74 -14.12 -7.66
C GLY A 121 -26.45 -12.83 -8.41
N GLY A 122 -26.92 -11.71 -7.86
CA GLY A 122 -26.57 -10.38 -8.33
C GLY A 122 -25.27 -9.87 -7.72
N TRP A 123 -24.42 -9.27 -8.54
CA TRP A 123 -23.20 -8.59 -8.14
C TRP A 123 -23.27 -7.12 -8.53
N PHE A 124 -22.95 -6.23 -7.59
CA PHE A 124 -22.90 -4.80 -7.84
C PHE A 124 -21.52 -4.25 -7.49
N LEU A 125 -20.92 -3.57 -8.47
CA LEU A 125 -19.66 -2.85 -8.32
C LEU A 125 -19.96 -1.35 -8.21
N ASP A 126 -19.97 -0.83 -6.98
CA ASP A 126 -19.84 0.62 -6.73
C ASP A 126 -18.48 0.84 -6.09
N GLY A 127 -17.70 1.82 -6.59
CA GLY A 127 -16.25 1.91 -6.44
C GLY A 127 -15.68 1.99 -5.01
N SER A 128 -16.53 1.87 -3.98
CA SER A 128 -16.15 1.76 -2.57
C SER A 128 -16.63 0.49 -1.86
N PHE A 129 -17.64 -0.24 -2.37
CA PHE A 129 -18.22 -1.43 -1.71
C PHE A 129 -18.78 -2.43 -2.74
N ASP A 130 -18.33 -3.69 -2.65
CA ASP A 130 -18.86 -4.78 -3.46
C ASP A 130 -19.98 -5.50 -2.71
N TYR A 131 -21.15 -5.64 -3.34
CA TYR A 131 -22.28 -6.37 -2.76
C TYR A 131 -22.58 -7.63 -3.57
N LEU A 132 -22.76 -8.74 -2.86
CA LEU A 132 -23.34 -9.96 -3.40
C LEU A 132 -24.79 -10.07 -2.93
N VAL A 133 -25.69 -10.37 -3.84
CA VAL A 133 -27.10 -10.62 -3.54
C VAL A 133 -27.42 -12.03 -3.99
N ASP A 134 -27.66 -12.89 -3.02
CA ASP A 134 -27.98 -14.30 -3.26
C ASP A 134 -29.31 -14.46 -4.00
N GLN A 135 -29.34 -15.34 -5.02
CA GLN A 135 -30.50 -15.52 -5.88
C GLN A 135 -31.74 -16.03 -5.12
N ASP A 136 -31.57 -16.98 -4.20
CA ASP A 136 -32.68 -17.70 -3.57
C ASP A 136 -33.26 -16.94 -2.37
N SER A 137 -32.40 -16.28 -1.60
CA SER A 137 -32.78 -15.59 -0.37
C SER A 137 -32.96 -14.08 -0.54
N GLY A 138 -32.43 -13.48 -1.61
CA GLY A 138 -32.39 -12.02 -1.80
C GLY A 138 -31.56 -11.27 -0.74
N THR A 139 -30.80 -12.00 0.08
CA THR A 139 -30.06 -11.43 1.21
C THR A 139 -28.79 -10.76 0.69
N LEU A 140 -28.54 -9.55 1.18
CA LEU A 140 -27.28 -8.83 0.95
C LEU A 140 -26.18 -9.53 1.73
N ARG A 141 -25.24 -10.15 1.01
CA ARG A 141 -23.97 -10.63 1.54
C ARG A 141 -22.93 -9.53 1.31
N PRO A 142 -22.59 -8.71 2.33
CA PRO A 142 -21.46 -7.79 2.21
C PRO A 142 -20.18 -8.59 1.94
N THR A 143 -19.43 -8.20 0.90
CA THR A 143 -18.10 -8.76 0.54
C THR A 143 -17.03 -8.41 1.58
N LEU A 144 -17.37 -7.62 2.60
CA LEU A 144 -16.46 -7.12 3.60
C LEU A 144 -16.27 -8.15 4.72
N SER A 145 -15.18 -8.93 4.66
CA SER A 145 -14.73 -9.68 5.84
C SER A 145 -14.07 -8.71 6.82
N ILE A 146 -14.63 -8.62 8.03
CA ILE A 146 -14.04 -7.80 9.09
C ILE A 146 -13.03 -8.68 9.82
N SER A 147 -11.76 -8.28 9.82
CA SER A 147 -10.72 -8.91 10.63
C SER A 147 -10.65 -8.21 11.99
N VAL A 148 -11.04 -8.92 13.06
CA VAL A 148 -10.86 -8.48 14.44
C VAL A 148 -9.87 -9.43 15.09
N ASP A 149 -8.73 -8.88 15.55
CA ASP A 149 -7.68 -9.65 16.24
C ASP A 149 -7.13 -10.84 15.41
N GLY A 150 -7.11 -10.69 14.08
CA GLY A 150 -6.60 -11.70 13.14
C GLY A 150 -7.60 -12.79 12.74
N ILE A 151 -8.82 -12.77 13.26
CA ILE A 151 -9.89 -13.69 12.88
C ILE A 151 -10.80 -12.97 11.88
N GLN A 152 -10.98 -13.54 10.69
CA GLN A 152 -11.96 -13.07 9.71
C GLN A 152 -13.35 -13.54 10.14
N TYR A 153 -14.30 -12.62 10.18
CA TYR A 153 -15.70 -12.93 10.41
C TYR A 153 -16.47 -12.81 9.10
N ASP A 154 -17.35 -13.77 8.82
CA ASP A 154 -18.26 -13.71 7.68
C ASP A 154 -19.38 -12.69 7.93
N ALA A 155 -20.22 -12.48 6.91
CA ALA A 155 -21.39 -11.62 6.98
C ALA A 155 -22.41 -12.04 8.08
N ASP A 156 -22.35 -13.30 8.53
CA ASP A 156 -23.21 -13.88 9.56
C ASP A 156 -22.57 -13.79 10.97
N GLY A 157 -21.39 -13.17 11.08
CA GLY A 157 -20.64 -12.98 12.32
C GLY A 157 -19.97 -14.26 12.85
N GLN A 158 -19.85 -15.31 12.03
CA GLN A 158 -19.12 -16.52 12.37
C GLN A 158 -17.64 -16.38 12.02
N PRO A 159 -16.74 -16.95 12.84
CA PRO A 159 -15.33 -17.00 12.52
C PRO A 159 -15.12 -17.88 11.29
N VAL A 160 -14.58 -17.29 10.22
CA VAL A 160 -14.17 -18.01 9.01
C VAL A 160 -12.83 -18.67 9.30
N GLU A 161 -12.74 -19.98 9.07
CA GLU A 161 -11.43 -20.65 9.12
C GLU A 161 -10.50 -20.00 8.10
N PRO A 162 -9.26 -19.63 8.47
CA PRO A 162 -8.33 -18.99 7.55
C PRO A 162 -7.92 -19.98 6.46
N SER A 163 -8.61 -19.93 5.33
CA SER A 163 -8.26 -20.66 4.12
C SER A 163 -7.43 -19.76 3.19
N LEU A 164 -6.44 -20.38 2.55
CA LEU A 164 -5.67 -19.76 1.47
C LEU A 164 -6.46 -19.68 0.16
N GLU A 165 -7.58 -20.38 0.09
CA GLU A 165 -8.42 -20.48 -1.09
C GLU A 165 -9.33 -19.24 -1.21
N PRO A 166 -9.55 -18.69 -2.42
CA PRO A 166 -10.39 -17.51 -2.59
C PRO A 166 -11.88 -17.84 -2.46
N ASP A 167 -12.63 -16.91 -1.85
CA ASP A 167 -14.10 -16.95 -1.81
C ASP A 167 -14.71 -16.41 -3.13
N ALA A 168 -15.98 -16.71 -3.41
CA ALA A 168 -16.68 -16.28 -4.62
C ALA A 168 -16.58 -14.76 -4.85
N SER A 169 -16.65 -13.98 -3.77
CA SER A 169 -16.51 -12.53 -3.80
C SER A 169 -15.10 -12.08 -4.24
N GLU A 170 -14.05 -12.72 -3.70
CA GLU A 170 -12.66 -12.46 -4.08
C GLU A 170 -12.37 -12.88 -5.52
N VAL A 171 -12.95 -13.99 -5.97
CA VAL A 171 -12.86 -14.45 -7.38
C VAL A 171 -13.45 -13.38 -8.31
N LEU A 172 -14.66 -12.88 -8.01
CA LEU A 172 -15.30 -11.84 -8.82
C LEU A 172 -14.47 -10.56 -8.87
N ASN A 173 -13.93 -10.11 -7.74
CA ASN A 173 -13.06 -8.95 -7.68
C ASN A 173 -11.77 -9.15 -8.47
N LEU A 174 -11.13 -10.31 -8.37
CA LEU A 174 -9.89 -10.60 -9.11
C LEU A 174 -10.11 -10.63 -10.63
N VAL A 175 -11.27 -11.14 -11.07
CA VAL A 175 -11.60 -11.30 -12.49
C VAL A 175 -12.05 -9.99 -13.11
N PHE A 176 -12.97 -9.25 -12.48
CA PHE A 176 -13.57 -8.06 -13.07
C PHE A 176 -12.91 -6.74 -12.69
N SER A 177 -12.48 -6.59 -11.43
CA SER A 177 -11.96 -5.31 -10.93
C SER A 177 -10.91 -5.50 -9.83
N PRO A 178 -9.71 -6.03 -10.16
CA PRO A 178 -8.68 -6.27 -9.18
C PRO A 178 -8.20 -4.94 -8.59
N ALA A 179 -8.30 -4.79 -7.27
CA ALA A 179 -7.76 -3.65 -6.55
C ALA A 179 -6.22 -3.68 -6.60
N LEU A 180 -5.65 -2.99 -7.60
CA LEU A 180 -4.22 -2.90 -7.79
C LEU A 180 -3.62 -1.94 -6.76
N VAL A 181 -2.83 -2.50 -5.85
CA VAL A 181 -2.04 -1.77 -4.86
C VAL A 181 -0.56 -1.82 -5.24
N HIS A 182 0.22 -0.87 -4.74
CA HIS A 182 1.67 -0.89 -4.90
C HIS A 182 2.36 -0.53 -3.59
N ARG A 183 3.65 -0.88 -3.48
CA ARG A 183 4.47 -0.42 -2.36
C ARG A 183 4.91 1.02 -2.60
N GLY A 184 5.05 1.78 -1.52
CA GLY A 184 5.57 3.14 -1.59
C GLY A 184 4.48 4.19 -1.62
N VAL A 185 4.21 4.78 -0.45
CA VAL A 185 3.22 5.85 -0.34
C VAL A 185 3.82 7.20 -0.73
N PRO A 186 3.20 7.95 -1.69
CA PRO A 186 3.79 9.19 -2.20
C PRO A 186 4.02 10.27 -1.13
N TRP A 187 3.12 10.40 -0.15
CA TRP A 187 3.23 11.44 0.88
C TRP A 187 4.49 11.26 1.75
N ALA A 188 4.87 10.01 2.05
CA ALA A 188 6.04 9.73 2.88
C ALA A 188 7.34 10.12 2.16
N TYR A 189 7.42 9.93 0.84
CA TYR A 189 8.54 10.45 0.04
C TYR A 189 8.66 11.98 0.14
N TRP A 190 7.53 12.69 0.05
CA TRP A 190 7.52 14.15 0.14
C TRP A 190 7.95 14.64 1.53
N ILE A 191 7.45 14.01 2.60
CA ILE A 191 7.86 14.36 3.98
C ILE A 191 9.34 14.05 4.20
N GLY A 192 9.82 12.87 3.81
CA GLY A 192 11.24 12.51 3.91
C GLY A 192 12.15 13.50 3.18
N THR A 193 11.74 13.89 1.96
CA THR A 193 12.48 14.88 1.15
C THR A 193 12.46 16.26 1.79
N PHE A 194 11.32 16.69 2.32
CA PHE A 194 11.20 17.93 3.06
C PHE A 194 12.14 17.95 4.27
N LEU A 195 12.22 16.86 5.04
CA LEU A 195 13.14 16.75 6.18
C LEU A 195 14.61 16.84 5.74
N VAL A 196 14.99 16.20 4.64
CA VAL A 196 16.36 16.30 4.08
C VAL A 196 16.68 17.74 3.69
N VAL A 197 15.77 18.41 2.97
CA VAL A 197 15.96 19.81 2.54
C VAL A 197 16.00 20.76 3.74
N ALA A 198 15.09 20.58 4.70
CA ALA A 198 15.06 21.36 5.93
C ALA A 198 16.36 21.20 6.73
N ASN A 199 16.89 19.97 6.82
CA ASN A 199 18.16 19.72 7.51
C ASN A 199 19.36 20.32 6.76
N ALA A 200 19.35 20.26 5.43
CA ALA A 200 20.36 20.93 4.59
C ALA A 200 20.37 22.44 4.83
N VAL A 201 19.19 23.07 4.90
CA VAL A 201 19.06 24.49 5.25
C VAL A 201 19.55 24.74 6.68
N ALA A 202 19.17 23.90 7.64
CA ALA A 202 19.59 24.01 9.04
C ALA A 202 21.11 23.94 9.21
N MET A 203 21.80 23.13 8.40
CA MET A 203 23.27 23.04 8.41
C MET A 203 23.93 24.24 7.70
N LEU A 204 23.40 24.69 6.56
CA LEU A 204 24.00 25.76 5.75
C LEU A 204 23.76 27.17 6.28
N TYR A 205 22.73 27.33 7.10
CA TYR A 205 22.28 28.61 7.68
C TYR A 205 22.19 28.55 9.20
N ALA A 206 22.98 27.69 9.85
CA ALA A 206 22.89 27.46 11.30
C ALA A 206 22.99 28.74 12.12
N ASP A 207 23.93 29.63 11.78
CA ASP A 207 24.14 30.88 12.51
C ASP A 207 23.06 31.92 12.18
N GLU A 208 22.60 31.98 10.92
CA GLU A 208 21.51 32.87 10.53
C GLU A 208 20.16 32.45 11.15
N LEU A 209 19.86 31.16 11.24
CA LEU A 209 18.67 30.64 11.90
C LEU A 209 18.70 30.92 13.40
N PHE A 210 19.86 30.76 14.04
CA PHE A 210 20.05 31.12 15.44
C PHE A 210 19.80 32.63 15.68
N ARG A 211 20.41 33.50 14.87
CA ARG A 211 20.21 34.95 14.96
C ARG A 211 18.77 35.36 14.63
N PHE A 212 18.15 34.66 13.68
CA PHE A 212 16.75 34.87 13.33
C PHE A 212 15.83 34.50 14.49
N ASN A 213 16.07 33.41 15.20
CA ASN A 213 15.30 33.05 16.38
C ASN A 213 15.47 34.10 17.49
N LEU A 214 16.72 34.53 17.72
CA LEU A 214 17.06 35.54 18.72
C LEU A 214 16.45 36.91 18.45
N ARG A 215 16.15 37.28 17.20
CA ARG A 215 15.51 38.57 16.88
C ARG A 215 14.16 38.78 17.56
N PHE A 216 13.50 37.69 17.98
CA PHE A 216 12.23 37.73 18.70
C PHE A 216 12.41 37.84 20.22
N GLN A 217 13.63 37.67 20.73
CA GLN A 217 13.95 37.64 22.15
C GLN A 217 14.83 38.82 22.59
N ILE A 218 15.75 39.26 21.73
CA ILE A 218 16.75 40.28 22.06
C ILE A 218 16.81 41.37 20.98
N ARG A 219 17.17 42.59 21.41
CA ARG A 219 17.18 43.80 20.57
C ARG A 219 18.30 43.81 19.53
N ASP A 220 19.47 43.26 19.88
CA ASP A 220 20.67 43.21 19.01
C ASP A 220 21.17 41.77 18.79
N PRO A 221 20.46 40.95 18.00
CA PRO A 221 20.79 39.53 17.80
C PRO A 221 22.08 39.30 17.00
N GLU A 222 22.54 40.28 16.24
CA GLU A 222 23.74 40.13 15.38
C GLU A 222 25.05 40.03 16.16
N ARG A 223 25.07 40.51 17.41
CA ARG A 223 26.24 40.48 18.29
C ARG A 223 26.29 39.25 19.20
N ALA A 224 25.29 38.37 19.13
CA ALA A 224 25.22 37.17 19.95
C ALA A 224 26.10 36.05 19.37
N GLU A 225 26.95 35.48 20.22
CA GLU A 225 27.73 34.28 19.93
C GLU A 225 27.00 33.04 20.49
N PRO A 226 26.95 31.92 19.74
CA PRO A 226 26.31 30.71 20.22
C PRO A 226 27.12 30.08 21.37
N SER A 227 26.41 29.62 22.40
CA SER A 227 27.02 28.89 23.52
C SER A 227 27.41 27.46 23.11
N GLU A 228 28.25 26.80 23.90
CA GLU A 228 28.61 25.39 23.67
C GLU A 228 27.39 24.46 23.69
N TRP A 229 26.43 24.73 24.58
CA TRP A 229 25.16 24.01 24.63
C TRP A 229 24.37 24.15 23.33
N GLU A 230 24.29 25.35 22.78
CA GLU A 230 23.62 25.62 21.51
C GLU A 230 24.34 24.98 20.32
N LEU A 231 25.68 24.95 20.33
CA LEU A 231 26.43 24.22 19.31
C LEU A 231 26.14 22.71 19.39
N SER A 232 26.08 22.15 20.60
CA SER A 232 25.75 20.74 20.83
C SER A 232 24.31 20.40 20.41
N SER A 233 23.34 21.26 20.73
CA SER A 233 21.93 21.05 20.37
C SER A 233 21.73 21.01 18.85
N ARG A 234 22.46 21.84 18.10
CA ARG A 234 22.46 21.82 16.63
C ARG A 234 22.91 20.47 16.07
N TYR A 235 24.03 19.93 16.56
CA TYR A 235 24.52 18.63 16.10
C TYR A 235 23.51 17.51 16.37
N VAL A 236 22.91 17.49 17.56
CA VAL A 236 21.85 16.52 17.91
C VAL A 236 20.64 16.71 16.99
N GLY A 237 20.19 17.94 16.78
CA GLY A 237 19.07 18.26 15.89
C GLY A 237 19.29 17.78 14.46
N TRP A 238 20.50 17.97 13.91
CA TRP A 238 20.81 17.49 12.56
C TRP A 238 20.83 15.96 12.46
N ILE A 239 21.32 15.27 13.49
CA ILE A 239 21.30 13.80 13.55
C ILE A 239 19.85 13.32 13.61
N VAL A 240 19.04 13.89 14.50
CA VAL A 240 17.62 13.52 14.66
C VAL A 240 16.87 13.72 13.34
N LEU A 241 17.02 14.87 12.68
CA LEU A 241 16.37 15.11 11.38
C LEU A 241 16.82 14.12 10.30
N ALA A 242 18.11 13.77 10.26
CA ALA A 242 18.62 12.79 9.30
C ALA A 242 18.06 11.39 9.56
N VAL A 243 17.98 10.97 10.82
CA VAL A 243 17.40 9.67 11.22
C VAL A 243 15.90 9.66 10.94
N SER A 244 15.17 10.71 11.31
CA SER A 244 13.74 10.83 11.03
C SER A 244 13.44 10.77 9.54
N ALA A 245 14.23 11.45 8.69
CA ALA A 245 14.07 11.36 7.25
C ALA A 245 14.24 9.92 6.74
N ALA A 246 15.27 9.20 7.21
CA ALA A 246 15.50 7.80 6.85
C ALA A 246 14.34 6.90 7.31
N VAL A 247 13.86 7.07 8.54
CA VAL A 247 12.72 6.29 9.07
C VAL A 247 11.46 6.53 8.24
N VAL A 248 11.13 7.79 7.94
CA VAL A 248 9.95 8.13 7.13
C VAL A 248 10.02 7.52 5.74
N TYR A 249 11.18 7.57 5.08
CA TYR A 249 11.36 6.92 3.78
C TYR A 249 11.20 5.40 3.84
N ILE A 250 11.76 4.75 4.87
CA ILE A 250 11.66 3.28 5.03
C ILE A 250 10.20 2.87 5.28
N LEU A 251 9.54 3.51 6.24
CA LEU A 251 8.13 3.21 6.57
C LEU A 251 7.22 3.44 5.37
N GLY A 252 7.41 4.56 4.68
CA GLY A 252 6.65 4.89 3.47
C GLY A 252 6.87 3.91 2.33
N LEU A 253 8.07 3.36 2.17
CA LEU A 253 8.37 2.35 1.15
C LEU A 253 7.77 0.98 1.49
N THR A 254 7.63 0.66 2.78
CA THR A 254 7.06 -0.62 3.22
C THR A 254 5.55 -0.67 3.20
N GLU A 255 4.88 0.47 3.38
CA GLU A 255 3.42 0.56 3.31
C GLU A 255 2.88 0.32 1.90
N LEU A 256 1.67 -0.24 1.86
CA LEU A 256 0.86 -0.44 0.66
C LEU A 256 0.03 0.82 0.43
N ALA A 257 0.04 1.29 -0.82
CA ALA A 257 -0.74 2.42 -1.32
C ALA A 257 -1.72 1.95 -2.40
#